data_AF-A0A172U0F9-F1
#
_entry.id   AF-A0A172U0F9-F1
#
_cell.length_a   1.000
_cell.length_b   1.000
_cell.length_c   1.000
_cell.angle_alpha   90.00
_cell.angle_beta   90.00
_cell.angle_gamma   90.00
#
_symmetry.space_group_name_H-M   'P 1'
#
loop_
_entity.id
_entity.type
_entity.pdbx_description
1 polymer ?
#
loop_
_entity_poly.entity_id
_entity_poly.type
_entity_poly.pdbx_seq_one_letter_code
_entity_poly.pdbx_strand_id
1 'polypeptide(L)'
;MVRHLAQHNPAQAGLPSIQEGLNKKQIRDLADNSVEHVLENGNVFQVAEALAAMDEFVKTMRKDERYIHFLRDELVKHHGRLITTSGAKIEMCEAGVNYDYSNNDEWNQLEAQIQALQEQKKVLEERLRSVAPGRIGVDHETGEVIEGAFKSSRSTYRITLERG
;
A
#
# COMPACT_ATOMS: atom_id res chain seq x y z
N MET A 1 -6.16 -38.85 -14.21
CA MET A 1 -7.28 -37.99 -13.80
C MET A 1 -7.22 -36.71 -14.60
N VAL A 2 -8.18 -36.52 -15.50
CA VAL A 2 -8.25 -35.39 -16.41
C VAL A 2 -8.69 -34.16 -15.61
N ARG A 3 -7.79 -33.19 -15.39
CA ARG A 3 -8.16 -31.86 -14.91
C ARG A 3 -8.99 -31.21 -16.00
N HIS A 4 -10.31 -31.15 -15.79
CA HIS A 4 -11.20 -30.33 -16.59
C HIS A 4 -10.80 -28.87 -16.34
N LEU A 5 -10.05 -28.30 -17.29
CA LEU A 5 -9.89 -26.85 -17.42
C LEU A 5 -11.26 -26.32 -17.83
N ALA A 6 -12.03 -25.87 -16.85
CA ALA A 6 -13.22 -25.08 -17.11
C ALA A 6 -12.77 -23.86 -17.92
N GLN A 7 -13.37 -23.70 -19.10
CA GLN A 7 -13.17 -22.53 -19.95
C GLN A 7 -13.57 -21.30 -19.14
N HIS A 8 -12.57 -20.53 -18.70
CA HIS A 8 -12.77 -19.29 -17.96
C HIS A 8 -13.38 -18.25 -18.90
N ASN A 9 -14.65 -17.94 -18.70
CA ASN A 9 -15.28 -16.77 -19.30
C ASN A 9 -14.89 -15.56 -18.44
N PRO A 10 -14.07 -14.60 -18.94
CA PRO A 10 -13.57 -13.47 -18.15
C PRO A 10 -14.65 -12.43 -17.78
N ALA A 11 -15.90 -12.64 -18.19
CA ALA A 11 -16.97 -11.65 -18.12
C ALA A 11 -17.76 -11.59 -16.78
N GLN A 12 -17.38 -12.33 -15.73
CA GLN A 12 -18.18 -12.41 -14.49
C GLN A 12 -17.37 -12.36 -13.18
N ALA A 13 -16.21 -11.72 -13.16
CA ALA A 13 -15.72 -11.18 -11.90
C ALA A 13 -16.70 -10.06 -11.53
N GLY A 14 -17.43 -10.17 -10.42
CA GLY A 14 -18.52 -9.25 -10.03
C GLY A 14 -18.08 -7.82 -9.67
N LEU A 15 -17.04 -7.31 -10.33
CA LEU A 15 -16.49 -5.97 -10.18
C LEU A 15 -17.14 -5.02 -11.20
N PRO A 16 -17.51 -3.80 -10.79
CA PRO A 16 -18.05 -2.81 -11.69
C PRO A 16 -16.97 -2.19 -12.58
N SER A 17 -17.37 -1.71 -13.76
CA SER A 17 -16.52 -0.85 -14.57
C SER A 17 -16.40 0.53 -13.94
N ILE A 18 -15.19 0.97 -13.60
CA ILE A 18 -14.94 2.32 -13.10
C ILE A 18 -14.79 3.27 -14.30
N GLN A 19 -15.55 4.36 -14.29
CA GLN A 19 -15.48 5.42 -15.29
C GLN A 19 -15.05 6.75 -14.65
N GLU A 20 -14.61 7.70 -15.47
CA GLU A 20 -14.44 9.08 -15.01
C GLU A 20 -15.78 9.69 -14.57
N GLY A 21 -15.73 10.80 -13.84
CA GLY A 21 -16.96 11.47 -13.40
C GLY A 21 -17.47 11.07 -12.01
N LEU A 22 -16.83 10.11 -11.33
CA LEU A 22 -17.23 9.70 -9.98
C LEU A 22 -16.57 10.55 -8.89
N ASN A 23 -17.35 10.94 -7.89
CA ASN A 23 -16.85 11.55 -6.66
C ASN A 23 -16.59 10.50 -5.55
N LYS A 24 -15.98 10.92 -4.44
CA LYS A 24 -15.61 10.02 -3.32
C LYS A 24 -16.80 9.26 -2.73
N LYS A 25 -18.00 9.87 -2.68
CA LYS A 25 -19.20 9.21 -2.15
C LYS A 25 -19.65 8.11 -3.12
N GLN A 26 -19.75 8.42 -4.41
CA GLN A 26 -20.16 7.44 -5.43
C GLN A 26 -19.18 6.27 -5.52
N ILE A 27 -17.87 6.51 -5.37
CA ILE A 27 -16.87 5.44 -5.31
C ILE A 27 -17.09 4.53 -4.09
N ARG A 28 -17.43 5.11 -2.93
CA ARG A 28 -17.75 4.32 -1.73
C ARG A 28 -19.00 3.49 -1.93
N ASP A 29 -20.08 4.11 -2.40
CA ASP A 29 -21.36 3.42 -2.65
C ASP A 29 -21.16 2.26 -3.65
N LEU A 30 -20.32 2.47 -4.68
CA LEU A 30 -19.96 1.44 -5.65
C LEU A 30 -19.16 0.28 -5.01
N ALA A 31 -18.20 0.61 -4.15
CA ALA A 31 -17.41 -0.38 -3.44
C ALA A 31 -18.27 -1.22 -2.49
N ASP A 32 -19.15 -0.57 -1.72
CA ASP A 32 -20.07 -1.24 -0.79
C ASP A 32 -20.98 -2.23 -1.55
N ASN A 33 -21.60 -1.79 -2.65
CA ASN A 33 -22.43 -2.66 -3.49
C ASN A 33 -21.64 -3.84 -4.09
N SER A 34 -20.37 -3.60 -4.46
CA SER A 34 -19.50 -4.67 -5.00
C SER A 34 -19.17 -5.71 -3.94
N VAL A 35 -18.92 -5.28 -2.71
CA VAL A 35 -18.65 -6.19 -1.59
C VAL A 35 -19.88 -7.05 -1.30
N GLU A 36 -21.07 -6.46 -1.21
CA GLU A 36 -22.32 -7.22 -1.01
C GLU A 36 -22.52 -8.27 -2.11
N HIS A 37 -22.35 -7.88 -3.38
CA HIS A 37 -22.47 -8.82 -4.50
C HIS A 37 -21.45 -9.98 -4.40
N VAL A 38 -20.23 -9.72 -3.95
CA VAL A 38 -19.20 -10.77 -3.76
C VAL A 38 -19.56 -11.70 -2.61
N LEU A 39 -20.10 -11.16 -1.52
CA LEU A 39 -20.57 -11.95 -0.38
C LEU A 39 -21.75 -12.86 -0.76
N GLU A 40 -22.64 -12.40 -1.65
CA GLU A 40 -23.78 -13.16 -2.14
C GLU A 40 -23.39 -14.25 -3.16
N ASN A 41 -22.46 -13.96 -4.09
CA ASN A 41 -22.16 -14.83 -5.22
C ASN A 41 -20.92 -15.73 -5.03
N GLY A 42 -20.13 -15.52 -3.98
CA GLY A 42 -19.06 -16.43 -3.56
C GLY A 42 -17.80 -16.47 -4.44
N ASN A 43 -17.67 -15.59 -5.43
CA ASN A 43 -16.51 -15.50 -6.34
C ASN A 43 -15.31 -14.72 -5.76
N VAL A 44 -15.08 -14.84 -4.45
CA VAL A 44 -14.17 -14.00 -3.64
C VAL A 44 -12.72 -14.04 -4.16
N PHE A 45 -12.22 -15.22 -4.55
CA PHE A 45 -10.82 -15.37 -4.97
C PHE A 45 -10.53 -14.72 -6.32
N GLN A 46 -11.41 -14.93 -7.31
CA GLN A 46 -11.28 -14.34 -8.65
C GLN A 46 -11.36 -12.82 -8.57
N VAL A 47 -12.23 -12.31 -7.71
CA VAL A 47 -12.35 -10.87 -7.47
C VAL A 47 -11.10 -10.31 -6.80
N ALA A 48 -10.56 -11.01 -5.79
CA ALA A 48 -9.35 -10.57 -5.10
C ALA A 48 -8.12 -10.58 -6.05
N GLU A 49 -8.00 -11.58 -6.92
CA GLU A 49 -6.98 -11.64 -7.97
C GLU A 49 -7.14 -10.48 -8.97
N ALA A 50 -8.36 -10.24 -9.46
CA ALA A 50 -8.64 -9.14 -10.39
C ALA A 50 -8.31 -7.77 -9.78
N LEU A 51 -8.66 -7.54 -8.50
CA LEU A 51 -8.31 -6.30 -7.80
C LEU A 51 -6.80 -6.11 -7.69
N ALA A 52 -6.04 -7.18 -7.41
CA ALA A 52 -4.58 -7.11 -7.36
C ALA A 52 -3.99 -6.75 -8.74
N ALA A 53 -4.50 -7.33 -9.82
CA ALA A 53 -4.09 -7.00 -11.18
C ALA A 53 -4.43 -5.55 -11.56
N MET A 54 -5.63 -5.07 -11.20
CA MET A 54 -6.05 -3.68 -11.44
C MET A 54 -5.16 -2.69 -10.68
N ASP A 55 -4.84 -2.97 -9.43
CA ASP A 55 -3.95 -2.13 -8.62
C ASP A 55 -2.54 -2.04 -9.23
N GLU A 56 -1.97 -3.18 -9.65
CA GLU A 56 -0.66 -3.20 -10.32
C GLU A 56 -0.66 -2.45 -11.65
N PHE A 57 -1.73 -2.61 -12.45
CA PHE A 57 -1.91 -1.86 -13.69
C PHE A 57 -1.95 -0.35 -13.44
N VAL A 58 -2.77 0.11 -12.48
CA VAL A 58 -2.90 1.54 -12.14
C VAL A 58 -1.58 2.11 -11.66
N LYS A 59 -0.85 1.38 -10.80
CA LYS A 59 0.48 1.77 -10.31
C LYS A 59 1.49 1.88 -11.45
N THR A 60 1.49 0.91 -12.36
CA THR A 60 2.39 0.89 -13.52
C THR A 60 2.13 2.08 -14.44
N MET A 61 0.87 2.29 -14.84
CA MET A 61 0.47 3.42 -15.69
C MET A 61 0.81 4.78 -15.07
N ARG A 62 0.55 4.96 -13.77
CA ARG A 62 0.85 6.22 -13.07
C ARG A 62 2.33 6.53 -12.93
N LYS A 63 3.21 5.52 -13.09
CA LYS A 63 4.66 5.67 -13.06
C LYS A 63 5.29 5.76 -14.46
N ASP A 64 4.51 5.52 -15.51
CA ASP A 64 5.00 5.60 -16.89
C ASP A 64 5.32 7.05 -17.26
N GLU A 65 6.58 7.33 -17.56
CA GLU A 65 7.07 8.69 -17.86
C GLU A 65 6.40 9.29 -19.10
N ARG A 66 6.02 8.47 -20.09
CA ARG A 66 5.36 8.94 -21.31
C ARG A 66 3.96 9.45 -20.98
N TYR A 67 3.23 8.71 -20.16
CA TYR A 67 1.91 9.13 -19.68
C TYR A 67 2.00 10.41 -18.84
N ILE A 68 2.96 10.47 -17.92
CA ILE A 68 3.18 11.65 -17.07
C ILE A 68 3.51 12.88 -17.91
N HIS A 69 4.46 12.77 -18.85
CA HIS A 69 4.86 13.87 -19.72
C HIS A 69 3.68 14.37 -20.55
N PHE A 70 2.96 13.45 -21.20
CA PHE A 70 1.80 13.80 -22.01
C PHE A 70 0.72 14.53 -21.21
N LEU A 71 0.38 14.04 -20.02
CA LEU A 71 -0.61 14.68 -19.15
C LEU A 71 -0.15 16.08 -18.70
N ARG A 72 1.15 16.26 -18.42
CA ARG A 72 1.72 17.57 -18.07
C ARG A 72 1.62 18.56 -19.24
N ASP A 73 1.94 18.13 -20.46
CA ASP A 73 1.84 18.98 -21.65
C ASP A 73 0.39 19.44 -21.90
N GLU A 74 -0.58 18.54 -21.73
CA GLU A 74 -2.00 18.90 -21.81
C GLU A 74 -2.38 19.89 -20.70
N LEU A 75 -1.91 19.71 -19.46
CA LEU A 75 -2.18 20.65 -18.36
C LEU A 75 -1.61 22.05 -18.60
N VAL A 76 -0.48 22.19 -19.30
CA VAL A 76 0.07 23.51 -19.68
C VAL A 76 -0.95 24.30 -20.49
N LYS A 77 -1.70 23.65 -21.39
CA LYS A 77 -2.78 24.28 -22.17
C LYS A 77 -3.94 24.77 -21.27
N HIS A 78 -4.07 24.21 -20.07
CA HIS A 78 -5.02 24.58 -19.04
C HIS A 78 -4.39 25.41 -17.91
N HIS A 79 -3.31 26.16 -18.17
CA HIS A 79 -2.62 26.99 -17.17
C HIS A 79 -2.16 26.20 -15.93
N GLY A 80 -1.79 24.94 -16.13
CA GLY A 80 -1.29 24.04 -15.09
C GLY A 80 -2.36 23.44 -14.18
N ARG A 81 -3.65 23.67 -14.44
CA ARG A 81 -4.74 23.16 -13.58
C ARG A 81 -6.03 22.90 -14.35
N LEU A 82 -6.65 21.76 -14.09
CA LEU A 82 -7.97 21.37 -14.56
C LEU A 82 -8.84 20.90 -13.39
N ILE A 83 -10.11 21.30 -13.39
CA ILE A 83 -11.14 20.72 -12.51
C ILE A 83 -12.16 20.05 -13.41
N THR A 84 -12.32 18.74 -13.24
CA THR A 84 -13.29 17.96 -14.00
C THR A 84 -14.72 18.18 -13.51
N THR A 85 -15.72 17.76 -14.28
CA THR A 85 -17.15 17.84 -13.91
C THR A 85 -17.48 17.13 -12.60
N SER A 86 -16.71 16.10 -12.22
CA SER A 86 -16.86 15.41 -10.93
C SER A 86 -16.16 16.06 -9.75
N GLY A 87 -15.47 17.18 -9.99
CA GLY A 87 -14.70 17.90 -8.98
C GLY A 87 -13.30 17.33 -8.76
N ALA A 88 -12.83 16.36 -9.56
CA ALA A 88 -11.44 15.94 -9.50
C ALA A 88 -10.54 17.09 -9.97
N LYS A 89 -9.60 17.50 -9.12
CA LYS A 89 -8.59 18.52 -9.40
C LYS A 89 -7.33 17.84 -9.92
N ILE A 90 -6.92 18.19 -11.13
CA ILE A 90 -5.68 17.75 -11.76
C ILE A 90 -4.80 18.98 -11.89
N GLU A 91 -3.65 18.97 -11.25
CA GLU A 91 -2.76 20.12 -11.23
C GLU A 91 -1.31 19.71 -11.38
N MET A 92 -0.53 20.58 -12.03
CA MET A 92 0.91 20.46 -12.02
C MET A 92 1.40 20.70 -10.59
N CYS A 93 2.18 19.76 -10.08
CA CYS A 93 2.91 19.92 -8.83
C CYS A 93 4.40 19.63 -9.05
N GLU A 94 5.22 20.26 -8.22
CA GLU A 94 6.59 19.82 -7.99
C GLU A 94 6.54 18.72 -6.93
N ALA A 95 7.05 17.54 -7.26
CA ALA A 95 7.06 16.38 -6.38
C ALA A 95 8.46 15.78 -6.37
N GLY A 96 8.88 15.24 -5.22
CA GLY A 96 10.20 14.62 -5.08
C GLY A 96 11.35 15.59 -4.88
N VAL A 97 11.08 16.80 -4.35
CA VAL A 97 12.16 17.71 -3.92
C VAL A 97 12.88 17.07 -2.74
N ASN A 98 14.08 16.57 -3.01
CA ASN A 98 14.97 16.03 -2.00
C ASN A 98 16.09 17.05 -1.77
N TYR A 99 16.28 17.44 -0.52
CA TYR A 99 17.40 18.27 -0.12
C TYR A 99 18.53 17.36 0.37
N ASP A 100 19.73 17.59 -0.14
CA ASP A 100 20.93 16.94 0.36
C ASP A 100 21.52 17.77 1.51
N TYR A 101 21.51 17.20 2.71
CA TYR A 101 22.03 17.81 3.93
C TYR A 101 23.39 17.22 4.35
N SER A 102 23.98 16.31 3.56
CA SER A 102 25.19 15.58 3.97
C SER A 102 26.41 16.49 4.20
N ASN A 103 26.37 17.73 3.71
CA ASN A 103 27.43 18.72 3.89
C ASN A 103 27.31 19.52 5.20
N ASN A 104 26.27 19.29 6.02
CA ASN A 104 26.09 19.99 7.28
C ASN A 104 26.50 19.12 8.48
N ASP A 105 27.48 19.58 9.27
CA ASP A 105 28.04 18.81 10.38
C ASP A 105 27.03 18.55 11.52
N GLU A 106 26.18 19.52 11.85
CA GLU A 106 25.14 19.36 12.87
C GLU A 106 24.11 18.30 12.46
N TRP A 107 23.69 18.34 11.19
CA TRP A 107 22.80 17.33 10.62
C TRP A 107 23.43 15.93 10.67
N ASN A 108 24.70 15.80 10.27
CA ASN A 108 25.42 14.52 10.32
C ASN A 108 25.53 13.98 11.76
N GLN A 109 25.76 14.84 12.75
CA GLN A 109 25.81 14.45 14.16
C GLN A 109 24.44 13.98 14.68
N LEU A 110 23.36 14.64 14.29
CA LEU A 110 22.00 14.24 14.65
C LEU A 110 21.63 12.91 13.99
N GLU A 111 21.95 12.74 12.71
CA GLU A 111 21.71 11.51 11.97
C GLU A 111 22.46 10.32 12.60
N ALA A 112 23.73 10.50 12.98
CA ALA A 112 24.49 9.46 13.68
C ALA A 112 23.87 9.09 15.03
N GLN A 113 23.37 10.06 15.80
CA GLN A 113 22.65 9.81 17.05
C GLN A 113 21.34 9.05 16.82
N ILE A 114 20.57 9.44 15.80
CA ILE A 114 19.33 8.77 15.41
C ILE A 114 19.62 7.31 15.06
N GLN A 115 20.64 7.04 14.24
CA GLN A 115 21.01 5.69 13.85
C GLN A 115 21.42 4.84 15.06
N ALA A 116 22.25 5.39 15.96
CA ALA A 116 22.64 4.70 17.19
C ALA A 116 21.43 4.38 18.08
N LEU A 117 20.50 5.33 18.26
CA LEU A 117 19.28 5.13 19.03
C LEU A 117 18.34 4.12 18.36
N GLN A 118 18.25 4.11 17.04
CA GLN A 118 17.47 3.12 16.29
C GLN A 118 18.01 1.71 16.47
N GLU A 119 19.34 1.53 16.44
CA GLU A 119 19.94 0.22 16.68
C GLU A 119 19.73 -0.23 18.13
N GLN A 120 19.94 0.63 19.11
CA GLN A 120 19.64 0.33 20.52
C GLN A 120 18.17 -0.06 20.72
N LYS A 121 17.26 0.68 20.09
CA LYS A 121 15.82 0.38 20.11
C LYS A 121 15.54 -0.99 19.50
N LYS A 122 16.17 -1.33 18.37
CA LYS A 122 15.99 -2.63 17.70
C LYS A 122 16.45 -3.78 18.59
N VAL A 123 17.63 -3.67 19.20
CA VAL A 123 18.15 -4.66 20.17
C VAL A 123 17.18 -4.84 21.34
N LEU A 124 16.66 -3.74 21.89
CA LEU A 124 15.65 -3.80 22.95
C LEU A 124 14.36 -4.49 22.47
N GLU A 125 13.86 -4.16 21.28
CA GLU A 125 12.67 -4.80 20.74
C GLU A 125 12.86 -6.31 20.54
N GLU A 126 14.01 -6.75 20.05
CA GLU A 126 14.35 -8.17 19.91
C GLU A 126 14.38 -8.87 21.27
N ARG A 127 14.98 -8.23 22.27
CA ARG A 127 15.02 -8.70 23.66
C ARG A 127 13.63 -8.81 24.29
N LEU A 128 12.73 -7.85 24.04
CA LEU A 128 11.36 -7.90 24.55
C LEU A 128 10.50 -8.94 23.83
N ARG A 129 10.81 -9.28 22.58
CA ARG A 129 10.11 -10.30 21.79
C ARG A 129 10.57 -11.73 22.09
N SER A 130 11.74 -11.91 22.69
CA SER A 130 12.25 -13.25 23.08
C SER A 130 11.46 -13.86 24.24
N VAL A 131 10.82 -13.01 25.06
CA VAL A 131 9.91 -13.42 26.12
C VAL A 131 8.49 -13.57 25.56
N ALA A 132 7.76 -14.60 26.01
CA ALA A 132 6.38 -14.81 25.60
C ALA A 132 5.52 -13.57 25.91
N PRO A 133 4.60 -13.17 25.00
CA PRO A 133 3.83 -11.93 25.17
C PRO A 133 3.08 -11.84 26.51
N GLY A 134 3.25 -10.72 27.23
CA GLY A 134 2.60 -10.48 28.53
C GLY A 134 3.07 -11.42 29.65
N ARG A 135 4.23 -12.08 29.47
CA ARG A 135 4.87 -12.91 30.49
C ARG A 135 6.17 -12.27 30.95
N ILE A 136 6.60 -12.67 32.14
CA ILE A 136 7.90 -12.31 32.67
C ILE A 136 8.87 -13.46 32.37
N GLY A 137 10.03 -13.12 31.81
CA GLY A 137 11.15 -14.02 31.57
C GLY A 137 12.41 -13.52 32.30
N VAL A 138 13.40 -14.40 32.41
CA VAL A 138 14.72 -14.04 32.94
C VAL A 138 15.72 -14.20 31.80
N ASP A 139 16.50 -13.15 31.56
CA ASP A 139 17.62 -13.18 30.64
C ASP A 139 18.71 -14.09 31.21
N HIS A 140 19.05 -15.18 30.51
CA HIS A 140 20.05 -16.13 31.01
C HIS A 140 21.49 -15.61 30.94
N GLU A 141 21.76 -14.55 30.18
CA GLU A 141 23.10 -13.96 30.05
C GLU A 141 23.32 -12.82 31.06
N THR A 142 22.30 -12.00 31.31
CA THR A 142 22.42 -10.83 32.21
C THR A 142 21.78 -11.04 33.59
N GLY A 143 20.93 -12.06 33.75
CA GLY A 143 20.16 -12.30 34.98
C GLY A 143 19.01 -11.32 35.20
N GLU A 144 18.75 -10.42 34.26
CA GLU A 144 17.70 -9.41 34.38
C GLU A 144 16.31 -10.01 34.15
N VAL A 145 15.33 -9.49 34.90
CA VAL A 145 13.92 -9.79 34.71
C VAL A 145 13.37 -8.92 33.58
N ILE A 146 12.85 -9.54 32.53
CA ILE A 146 12.30 -8.85 31.37
C ILE A 146 10.82 -9.21 31.23
N GLU A 147 9.97 -8.19 31.05
CA GLU A 147 8.59 -8.40 30.67
C GLU A 147 8.46 -8.42 29.14
N GLY A 148 7.85 -9.47 28.61
CA GLY A 148 7.66 -9.65 27.17
C GLY A 148 6.66 -8.66 26.60
N ALA A 149 6.92 -8.19 25.38
CA ALA A 149 6.06 -7.23 24.70
C ALA A 149 4.63 -7.77 24.52
N PHE A 150 3.62 -6.93 24.73
CA PHE A 150 2.24 -7.27 24.37
C PHE A 150 2.12 -7.45 22.87
N LYS A 151 1.61 -8.62 22.45
CA LYS A 151 1.37 -8.92 21.04
C LYS A 151 -0.10 -8.69 20.72
N SER A 152 -0.37 -7.78 19.79
CA SER A 152 -1.64 -7.71 19.08
C SER A 152 -1.41 -8.11 17.61
N SER A 153 -2.34 -8.85 17.03
CA SER A 153 -2.26 -9.23 15.61
C SER A 153 -3.63 -9.19 14.98
N ARG A 154 -3.68 -8.70 13.73
CA ARG A 154 -4.86 -8.77 12.87
C ARG A 154 -4.61 -9.78 11.76
N SER A 155 -5.40 -10.84 11.71
CA SER A 155 -5.38 -11.80 10.60
C SER A 155 -5.94 -11.15 9.34
N THR A 156 -5.28 -11.34 8.20
CA THR A 156 -5.67 -10.82 6.88
C THR A 156 -5.10 -11.72 5.78
N TYR A 157 -5.35 -11.39 4.52
CA TYR A 157 -4.81 -12.08 3.35
C TYR A 157 -3.71 -11.26 2.64
N ARG A 158 -2.89 -11.93 1.83
CA ARG A 158 -1.89 -11.34 0.92
C ARG A 158 -2.02 -11.99 -0.44
N ILE A 159 -1.96 -11.18 -1.50
CA ILE A 159 -1.87 -11.64 -2.88
C ILE A 159 -0.53 -11.20 -3.45
N THR A 160 0.09 -12.04 -4.27
CA THR A 160 1.34 -11.74 -4.97
C THR A 160 1.18 -12.18 -6.41
N LEU A 161 1.33 -11.24 -7.34
CA LEU A 161 1.35 -11.54 -8.78
C LEU A 161 2.74 -12.04 -9.16
N GLU A 162 2.80 -13.04 -10.04
CA GLU A 162 4.08 -13.56 -10.52
C GLU A 162 4.80 -12.49 -11.37
N ARG A 163 6.14 -12.43 -11.23
CA ARG A 163 6.97 -11.61 -12.12
C ARG A 163 7.15 -12.38 -13.42
N GLY A 164 6.58 -11.87 -14.51
CA GLY A 164 6.83 -12.36 -15.88
C GLY A 164 8.22 -12.02 -16.38
#